data_AF-A0A535NBF8-F1
#
_entry.id   AF-A0A535NBF8-F1
#
_cell.length_a   1.000
_cell.length_b   1.000
_cell.length_c   1.000
_cell.angle_alpha   90.00
_cell.angle_beta   90.00
_cell.angle_gamma   90.00
#
_symmetry.space_group_name_H-M   'P 1'
#
loop_
_entity.id
_entity.type
_entity.pdbx_description
1 polymer ?
#
loop_
_entity_poly.entity_id
_entity_poly.type
_entity_poly.pdbx_seq_one_letter_code
_entity_poly.pdbx_strand_id
1 'polypeptide(L)'
;QLLWLALGVVLLWVAAHIDYHRLRPLAWPLAGVTLTLMVLVLLPHFGVEVNGARRWLRLGPMQMQPAELAKVASIIFMALWLERHRERIGSLEDGVVPFLALLALVTILVILERDLGTTLIVAAMLLAQFL
;
A
#
# COMPACT_ATOMS: atom_id res chain seq x y z
N GLN A 1 -0.67 4.44 23.49
CA GLN A 1 -0.30 3.17 22.84
C GLN A 1 -1.38 2.10 23.00
N LEU A 2 -1.94 1.88 24.19
CA LEU A 2 -3.05 0.92 24.41
C LEU A 2 -4.27 1.14 23.50
N LEU A 3 -4.67 2.40 23.28
CA LEU A 3 -5.78 2.74 22.39
C LEU A 3 -5.53 2.31 20.93
N TRP A 4 -4.31 2.51 20.41
CA TRP A 4 -3.92 2.07 19.06
C TRP A 4 -3.85 0.55 18.95
N LEU A 5 -3.37 -0.12 20.00
CA LEU A 5 -3.36 -1.57 20.07
C LEU A 5 -4.78 -2.14 20.05
N ALA A 6 -5.69 -1.58 20.85
CA ALA A 6 -7.10 -1.98 20.85
C ALA A 6 -7.75 -1.76 19.47
N LEU A 7 -7.52 -0.59 18.86
CA LEU A 7 -7.96 -0.29 17.49
C LEU A 7 -7.41 -1.30 16.47
N GLY A 8 -6.11 -1.61 16.52
CA GLY A 8 -5.48 -2.56 15.63
C GLY A 8 -6.03 -3.98 15.77
N VAL A 9 -6.27 -4.44 17.02
CA VAL A 9 -6.87 -5.75 17.29
C VAL A 9 -8.30 -5.82 16.77
N VAL A 10 -9.11 -4.77 16.97
CA VAL A 10 -10.48 -4.72 16.45
C VAL A 10 -10.46 -4.74 14.92
N LEU A 11 -9.62 -3.95 14.27
CA LEU A 11 -9.49 -3.94 12.81
C LEU A 11 -9.04 -5.31 12.27
N LEU A 12 -8.08 -5.96 12.92
CA LEU A 12 -7.64 -7.30 12.56
C LEU A 12 -8.75 -8.33 12.71
N TRP A 13 -9.49 -8.29 13.83
CA TRP A 13 -10.61 -9.19 14.06
C TRP A 13 -11.70 -9.01 12.99
N VAL A 14 -12.08 -7.76 12.68
CA VAL A 14 -13.05 -7.47 11.61
C VAL A 14 -12.53 -7.94 10.25
N ALA A 15 -11.28 -7.63 9.91
CA ALA A 15 -10.69 -8.02 8.64
C ALA A 15 -10.65 -9.56 8.47
N ALA A 16 -10.37 -10.30 9.55
CA ALA A 16 -10.36 -11.76 9.54
C ALA A 16 -11.75 -12.39 9.31
N HIS A 17 -12.83 -11.65 9.56
CA HIS A 17 -14.21 -12.11 9.32
C HIS A 17 -14.77 -11.67 7.95
N ILE A 18 -14.04 -10.86 7.18
CA ILE A 18 -14.45 -10.44 5.85
C ILE A 18 -14.00 -11.49 4.83
N ASP A 19 -14.95 -12.01 4.06
CA ASP A 19 -14.65 -12.88 2.92
C ASP A 19 -13.78 -12.14 1.88
N TYR A 20 -12.64 -12.73 1.54
CA TYR A 20 -11.68 -12.18 0.59
C TYR A 20 -12.30 -11.94 -0.80
N HIS A 21 -13.38 -12.65 -1.17
CA HIS A 21 -14.10 -12.39 -2.42
C HIS A 21 -14.72 -10.98 -2.44
N ARG A 22 -15.10 -10.44 -1.29
CA ARG A 22 -15.65 -9.08 -1.18
C ARG A 22 -14.59 -8.00 -1.35
N LEU A 23 -13.30 -8.33 -1.19
CA LEU A 23 -12.20 -7.39 -1.39
C LEU A 23 -11.89 -7.16 -2.89
N ARG A 24 -12.32 -8.07 -3.76
CA ARG A 24 -12.08 -7.97 -5.22
C ARG A 24 -12.57 -6.67 -5.85
N PRO A 25 -13.84 -6.26 -5.69
CA PRO A 25 -14.30 -4.98 -6.24
C PRO A 25 -13.64 -3.78 -5.56
N LEU A 26 -13.18 -3.94 -4.30
CA LEU A 26 -12.53 -2.88 -3.54
C LEU A 26 -11.07 -2.66 -3.90
N ALA A 27 -10.40 -3.63 -4.55
CA ALA A 27 -8.97 -3.54 -4.85
C ALA A 27 -8.61 -2.29 -5.67
N TRP A 28 -9.39 -1.97 -6.71
CA TRP A 28 -9.17 -0.80 -7.56
C TRP A 28 -9.40 0.53 -6.82
N PRO A 29 -10.56 0.74 -6.13
CA PRO A 29 -10.75 1.90 -5.27
C PRO A 29 -9.66 2.04 -4.20
N LEU A 30 -9.29 0.94 -3.55
CA LEU A 30 -8.29 0.93 -2.48
C LEU A 30 -6.92 1.34 -3.01
N ALA A 31 -6.49 0.81 -4.16
CA ALA A 31 -5.25 1.21 -4.82
C ALA A 31 -5.27 2.71 -5.18
N GLY A 32 -6.36 3.20 -5.79
CA GLY A 32 -6.51 4.61 -6.18
C GLY A 32 -6.49 5.58 -5.00
N VAL A 33 -7.21 5.26 -3.92
CA VAL A 33 -7.19 6.04 -2.67
C VAL A 33 -5.79 6.04 -2.07
N THR A 34 -5.13 4.89 -2.04
CA THR A 34 -3.81 4.77 -1.43
C THR A 34 -2.74 5.56 -2.19
N LEU A 35 -2.74 5.46 -3.53
CA LEU A 35 -1.86 6.28 -4.37
C LEU A 35 -2.12 7.77 -4.18
N THR A 36 -3.39 8.16 -4.10
CA THR A 36 -3.76 9.56 -3.83
C THR A 36 -3.23 10.02 -2.48
N LEU A 37 -3.36 9.21 -1.43
CA LEU A 37 -2.83 9.54 -0.10
C LEU A 37 -1.30 9.64 -0.08
N MET A 38 -0.59 8.76 -0.81
CA MET A 38 0.87 8.84 -0.97
C MET A 38 1.31 10.10 -1.72
N VAL A 39 0.56 10.54 -2.73
CA VAL A 39 0.85 11.82 -3.40
C VAL A 39 0.54 13.00 -2.47
N LEU A 40 -0.57 12.95 -1.74
CA LEU A 40 -0.97 14.01 -0.81
C LEU A 40 0.05 14.22 0.31
N VAL A 41 0.69 13.17 0.82
CA VAL A 41 1.67 13.33 1.92
C VAL A 41 2.94 14.05 1.49
N LEU A 42 3.25 14.05 0.20
CA LEU A 42 4.38 14.83 -0.35
C LEU A 42 4.07 16.34 -0.39
N LEU A 43 2.79 16.71 -0.44
CA LEU A 43 2.38 18.11 -0.49
C LEU A 43 2.55 18.79 0.88
N PRO A 44 3.20 19.98 0.94
CA PRO A 44 3.48 20.68 2.20
C PRO A 44 2.23 21.06 3.01
N HIS A 45 1.07 21.17 2.35
CA HIS A 45 -0.19 21.56 2.98
C HIS A 45 -0.84 20.41 3.77
N PHE A 46 -0.54 19.16 3.42
CA PHE A 46 -1.18 17.97 4.00
C PHE A 46 -0.19 17.08 4.76
N GLY A 47 1.04 16.98 4.26
CA GLY A 47 2.12 16.22 4.88
C GLY A 47 2.77 16.96 6.03
N VAL A 48 2.95 16.26 7.16
CA VAL A 48 3.76 16.73 8.28
C VAL A 48 5.20 16.32 8.06
N GLU A 49 6.08 17.32 8.03
CA GLU A 49 7.52 17.10 7.98
C GLU A 49 8.07 16.81 9.38
N VAL A 50 8.69 15.64 9.54
CA VAL A 50 9.36 15.23 10.77
C VAL A 50 10.76 14.76 10.40
N ASN A 51 11.79 15.37 10.98
CA ASN A 51 13.20 15.05 10.68
C ASN A 51 13.58 15.19 9.19
N GLY A 52 13.00 16.17 8.48
CA GLY A 52 13.28 16.40 7.06
C GLY A 52 12.62 15.42 6.10
N ALA A 53 11.73 14.55 6.60
CA ALA A 53 10.95 13.57 5.85
C ALA A 53 9.44 13.83 6.00
N ARG A 54 8.68 13.72 4.90
CA ARG A 54 7.23 13.97 4.84
C ARG A 54 6.48 12.66 4.59
N ARG A 55 6.17 11.98 5.69
CA ARG A 55 5.57 10.62 5.68
C ARG A 55 4.27 10.51 6.45
N TRP A 56 3.88 11.57 7.17
CA TRP A 56 2.70 11.56 8.04
C TRP A 56 1.64 12.50 7.48
N LEU A 57 0.42 12.00 7.26
CA LEU A 57 -0.76 12.83 7.06
C LEU A 57 -1.41 13.11 8.41
N ARG A 58 -1.63 14.40 8.72
CA ARG A 58 -2.34 14.80 9.94
C ARG A 58 -3.85 14.82 9.67
N LEU A 59 -4.57 13.89 10.29
CA LEU A 59 -6.02 13.80 10.26
C LEU A 59 -6.56 14.23 11.63
N GLY A 60 -6.53 15.54 11.90
CA GLY A 60 -6.90 16.10 13.20
C GLY A 60 -5.98 15.62 14.33
N PRO A 61 -6.49 14.91 15.37
CA PRO A 61 -5.67 14.37 16.46
C PRO A 61 -4.89 13.11 16.07
N MET A 62 -5.20 12.49 14.93
CA MET A 62 -4.57 11.26 14.46
C MET A 62 -3.53 11.57 13.38
N GLN A 63 -2.49 10.75 13.34
CA GLN A 63 -1.49 10.77 12.26
C GLN A 63 -1.53 9.41 11.58
N MET A 64 -1.62 9.43 10.25
CA MET A 64 -1.66 8.23 9.43
C MET A 64 -0.48 8.23 8.48
N GLN A 65 0.19 7.09 8.34
CA GLN A 65 1.27 6.90 7.38
C GLN A 65 0.69 6.21 6.13
N PRO A 66 0.64 6.87 4.96
CA PRO A 66 0.10 6.28 3.73
C PRO A 66 0.82 5.00 3.31
N ALA A 67 2.13 4.91 3.56
CA ALA A 67 2.93 3.74 3.22
C ALA A 67 2.47 2.44 3.95
N GLU A 68 1.85 2.56 5.13
CA GLU A 68 1.25 1.40 5.81
C GLU A 68 0.03 0.86 5.05
N LEU A 69 -0.81 1.77 4.54
CA LEU A 69 -1.94 1.40 3.69
C LEU A 69 -1.46 0.86 2.32
N ALA A 70 -0.37 1.43 1.78
CA ALA A 70 0.24 1.01 0.52
C ALA A 70 0.61 -0.47 0.52
N LYS A 71 1.14 -0.99 1.64
CA LYS A 71 1.46 -2.42 1.78
C LYS A 71 0.22 -3.30 1.63
N VAL A 72 -0.86 -2.96 2.32
CA VAL A 72 -2.10 -3.76 2.28
C VAL A 72 -2.77 -3.65 0.90
N ALA A 73 -2.83 -2.43 0.36
CA ALA A 73 -3.44 -2.15 -0.94
C ALA A 73 -2.69 -2.86 -2.08
N SER A 74 -1.36 -2.86 -2.05
CA SER A 74 -0.55 -3.53 -3.07
C SER A 74 -0.75 -5.04 -3.06
N ILE A 75 -0.86 -5.65 -1.88
CA ILE A 75 -1.12 -7.07 -1.75
C ILE A 75 -2.45 -7.45 -2.40
N ILE A 76 -3.52 -6.74 -2.04
CA ILE A 76 -4.88 -7.00 -2.54
C ILE A 76 -4.95 -6.75 -4.06
N PHE A 77 -4.34 -5.67 -4.54
CA PHE A 77 -4.31 -5.34 -5.96
C PHE A 77 -3.57 -6.40 -6.77
N MET A 78 -2.38 -6.82 -6.32
CA MET A 78 -1.59 -7.83 -7.00
C MET A 78 -2.33 -9.18 -7.05
N ALA A 79 -2.96 -9.58 -5.95
CA ALA A 79 -3.75 -10.80 -5.90
C ALA A 79 -4.90 -10.77 -6.93
N LEU A 80 -5.64 -9.67 -7.02
CA LEU A 80 -6.70 -9.52 -8.03
C LEU A 80 -6.15 -9.52 -9.46
N TRP A 81 -5.01 -8.84 -9.67
CA TRP A 81 -4.40 -8.73 -10.99
C TRP A 81 -3.96 -10.11 -11.51
N LEU A 82 -3.22 -10.86 -10.70
CA LEU A 82 -2.74 -12.21 -11.02
C LEU A 82 -3.91 -13.16 -11.27
N GLU A 83 -4.97 -13.05 -10.48
CA GLU A 83 -6.15 -13.88 -10.67
C GLU A 83 -6.87 -13.60 -11.99
N ARG A 84 -7.05 -12.33 -12.36
CA ARG A 84 -7.69 -11.96 -13.64
C ARG A 84 -6.86 -12.36 -14.85
N HIS A 85 -5.54 -12.41 -14.71
CA HIS A 85 -4.63 -12.78 -15.78
C HIS A 85 -4.14 -14.23 -15.65
N ARG A 86 -4.86 -15.07 -14.88
CA ARG A 86 -4.46 -16.45 -14.56
C ARG A 86 -4.21 -17.32 -15.79
N GLU A 87 -4.97 -17.09 -16.85
CA GLU A 87 -4.84 -17.83 -18.12
C GLU A 87 -3.63 -17.38 -18.97
N ARG A 88 -3.02 -16.24 -18.66
CA ARG A 88 -1.84 -15.68 -19.35
C ARG A 88 -0.56 -15.69 -18.51
N ILE A 89 -0.55 -16.35 -17.35
CA ILE A 89 0.63 -16.46 -16.46
C ILE A 89 1.84 -17.08 -17.18
N GLY A 90 1.64 -17.79 -18.30
CA GLY A 90 2.72 -18.29 -19.15
C GLY A 90 3.54 -17.22 -19.89
N SER A 91 3.07 -15.97 -19.97
CA SER A 91 3.81 -14.87 -20.60
C SER A 91 4.47 -13.99 -19.52
N LEU A 92 5.78 -13.73 -19.68
CA LEU A 92 6.50 -12.79 -18.80
C LEU A 92 5.88 -11.39 -18.87
N GLU A 93 5.27 -11.02 -19.99
CA GLU A 93 4.71 -9.69 -20.22
C GLU A 93 3.45 -9.42 -19.40
N ASP A 94 2.54 -10.40 -19.23
CA ASP A 94 1.27 -10.18 -18.54
C ASP A 94 1.39 -10.26 -16.99
N GLY A 95 2.44 -10.91 -16.48
CA GLY A 95 2.73 -11.04 -15.05
C GLY A 95 3.78 -10.05 -14.53
N VAL A 96 4.94 -9.96 -15.20
CA VAL A 96 6.11 -9.20 -14.71
C VAL A 96 5.94 -7.71 -14.91
N VAL A 97 5.42 -7.26 -16.05
CA VAL A 97 5.29 -5.83 -16.37
C VAL A 97 4.39 -5.07 -15.38
N PRO A 98 3.15 -5.52 -15.09
CA PRO A 98 2.28 -4.83 -14.15
C PRO A 98 2.83 -4.88 -12.71
N PHE A 99 3.53 -5.96 -12.36
CA PHE A 99 4.24 -6.08 -11.10
C PHE A 99 5.37 -5.06 -10.97
N LEU A 100 6.27 -4.99 -11.96
CA LEU A 100 7.36 -4.02 -11.99
C LEU A 100 6.84 -2.58 -12.03
N ALA A 101 5.73 -2.32 -12.73
CA ALA A 101 5.11 -1.00 -12.76
C ALA A 101 4.60 -0.58 -11.38
N LEU A 102 3.89 -1.48 -10.67
CA LEU A 102 3.42 -1.21 -9.31
C LEU A 102 4.60 -1.03 -8.35
N LEU A 103 5.61 -1.88 -8.43
CA LEU A 103 6.81 -1.81 -7.62
C LEU A 103 7.54 -0.49 -7.84
N ALA A 104 7.78 -0.10 -9.10
CA ALA A 104 8.41 1.17 -9.43
C ALA A 104 7.59 2.34 -8.87
N LEU A 105 6.27 2.35 -9.10
CA LEU A 105 5.39 3.43 -8.66
C LEU A 105 5.42 3.63 -7.14
N VAL A 106 5.17 2.56 -6.38
CA VAL A 106 5.11 2.65 -4.91
C VAL A 106 6.51 2.96 -4.34
N THR A 107 7.55 2.31 -4.85
CA THR A 107 8.93 2.52 -4.37
C THR A 107 9.40 3.95 -4.62
N ILE A 108 9.13 4.51 -5.80
CA ILE A 108 9.48 5.92 -6.11
C ILE A 108 8.76 6.87 -5.15
N LEU A 109 7.47 6.66 -4.90
CA LEU A 109 6.70 7.50 -3.98
C LEU A 109 7.27 7.44 -2.55
N VAL A 110 7.62 6.26 -2.03
CA VAL A 110 8.21 6.13 -0.67
C VAL A 110 9.63 6.73 -0.61
N ILE A 111 10.41 6.64 -1.69
CA ILE A 111 11.72 7.32 -1.77
C ILE A 111 11.53 8.84 -1.68
N LEU A 112 10.51 9.39 -2.34
CA LEU A 112 10.17 10.81 -2.27
C LEU A 112 9.72 11.24 -0.87
N GLU A 113 9.09 10.35 -0.10
CA GLU A 113 8.79 10.56 1.32
C GLU A 113 10.06 10.65 2.20
N ARG A 114 11.23 10.28 1.64
CA ARG A 114 12.56 10.16 2.26
C ARG A 114 12.61 9.13 3.39
N ASP A 115 11.85 8.04 3.25
CA ASP A 115 11.83 6.93 4.21
C ASP A 115 12.50 5.67 3.62
N LEU A 116 13.81 5.57 3.79
CA LEU A 116 14.60 4.46 3.25
C LEU A 116 14.25 3.10 3.87
N GLY A 117 13.89 3.07 5.15
CA GLY A 117 13.50 1.84 5.84
C GLY A 117 12.21 1.27 5.28
N THR A 118 11.20 2.13 5.10
CA THR A 118 9.91 1.74 4.52
C THR A 118 10.06 1.34 3.06
N THR A 119 10.92 2.03 2.31
CA THR A 119 11.24 1.71 0.91
C THR A 119 11.72 0.26 0.77
N LEU A 120 12.70 -0.14 1.60
CA LEU A 120 13.28 -1.49 1.54
C LEU A 120 12.25 -2.56 1.87
N ILE A 121 11.42 -2.34 2.88
CA ILE A 121 10.37 -3.28 3.30
C ILE A 121 9.33 -3.45 2.18
N VAL A 122 8.86 -2.36 1.59
CA VAL A 122 7.86 -2.41 0.51
C VAL A 122 8.41 -3.12 -0.72
N ALA A 123 9.66 -2.80 -1.12
CA ALA A 123 10.30 -3.44 -2.26
C ALA A 123 10.48 -4.96 -2.03
N ALA A 124 10.99 -5.37 -0.86
CA ALA A 124 11.15 -6.77 -0.51
C ALA A 124 9.80 -7.51 -0.46
N MET A 125 8.78 -6.88 0.11
CA MET A 125 7.44 -7.46 0.21
C MET A 125 6.83 -7.70 -1.17
N LEU A 126 6.90 -6.71 -2.06
CA LEU A 126 6.42 -6.84 -3.43
C LEU A 126 7.17 -7.96 -4.16
N LEU A 127 8.50 -7.99 -4.09
CA LEU A 127 9.30 -9.05 -4.72
C LEU A 127 8.88 -10.45 -4.23
N ALA A 128 8.61 -10.60 -2.94
CA ALA A 128 8.12 -11.84 -2.35
C ALA A 128 6.71 -12.22 -2.80
N GLN A 129 5.89 -11.30 -3.31
CA GLN A 129 4.59 -11.63 -3.90
C GLN A 129 4.70 -12.19 -5.32
N PHE A 130 5.79 -11.85 -6.02
CA PHE A 130 6.01 -12.25 -7.40
C PHE A 130 6.72 -13.60 -7.51
N LEU A 131 7.64 -13.89 -6.58
CA LEU A 131 8.34 -15.18 -6.43
C LEU A 131 7.40 -16.29 -5.95
#